data_AF-A0A1E1LT95-F1
#
_entry.id   AF-A0A1E1LT95-F1
#
_cell.length_a   1.000
_cell.length_b   1.000
_cell.length_c   1.000
_cell.angle_alpha   90.00
_cell.angle_beta   90.00
_cell.angle_gamma   90.00
#
_symmetry.space_group_name_H-M   'P 1'
#
loop_
_entity.id
_entity.type
_entity.pdbx_description
1 polymer ?
#
loop_
_entity_poly.entity_id
_entity_poly.type
_entity_poly.pdbx_seq_one_letter_code
_entity_poly.pdbx_strand_id
1 'polypeptide(L)'
;MGDTFKWDGLEVSKTGLIEPGASKNPLLYKGAMMMPNTFTMQEIIRTEVDYYFDNEEISEEVETPFVYCIQKGTPLPGSIVLYREGLSRFSLQASRAISVESLNTLLDEYFEKYAEKFTAQQWLDENDFNSAVGDDAVTVWMAK
;
A
#
# COMPACT_ATOMS: atom_id res chain seq x y z
N MET A 1 -20.85 -0.17 19.43
CA MET A 1 -19.59 -0.19 18.65
C MET A 1 -19.32 -1.65 18.35
N GLY A 2 -19.40 -2.07 17.08
CA GLY A 2 -19.25 -3.48 16.72
C GLY A 2 -17.78 -3.86 16.62
N ASP A 3 -17.40 -4.96 17.25
CA ASP A 3 -16.01 -5.45 17.22
C ASP A 3 -15.60 -5.84 15.78
N THR A 4 -14.37 -5.49 15.38
CA THR A 4 -13.73 -5.87 14.12
C THR A 4 -12.65 -6.93 14.38
N PHE A 5 -12.25 -7.68 13.35
CA PHE A 5 -11.15 -8.67 13.45
C PHE A 5 -10.08 -8.41 12.38
N LYS A 6 -8.85 -8.87 12.65
CA LYS A 6 -7.71 -8.80 11.74
C LYS A 6 -7.76 -9.99 10.78
N TRP A 7 -7.77 -9.72 9.48
CA TRP A 7 -7.53 -10.73 8.45
C TRP A 7 -6.43 -10.20 7.53
N ASP A 8 -5.24 -10.79 7.62
CA ASP A 8 -4.08 -10.37 6.81
C ASP A 8 -3.80 -8.86 6.83
N GLY A 9 -3.86 -8.25 8.01
CA GLY A 9 -3.66 -6.80 8.18
C GLY A 9 -4.89 -5.94 7.85
N LEU A 10 -5.97 -6.52 7.31
CA LEU A 10 -7.24 -5.82 7.05
C LEU A 10 -8.15 -5.80 8.28
N GLU A 11 -8.83 -4.67 8.48
CA GLU A 11 -9.91 -4.50 9.45
C GLU A 11 -11.23 -4.97 8.83
N VAL A 12 -11.70 -6.16 9.25
CA VAL A 12 -12.94 -6.77 8.75
C VAL A 12 -14.02 -6.71 9.82
N SER A 13 -15.23 -6.33 9.43
CA SER A 13 -16.40 -6.32 10.32
C SER A 13 -16.91 -7.73 10.60
N LYS A 14 -17.75 -7.90 11.63
CA LYS A 14 -18.38 -9.22 11.93
C LYS A 14 -19.22 -9.79 10.79
N THR A 15 -19.69 -8.96 9.86
CA THR A 15 -20.45 -9.41 8.69
C THR A 15 -19.54 -9.86 7.55
N GLY A 16 -18.23 -9.87 7.75
CA GLY A 16 -17.25 -10.26 6.72
C GLY A 16 -16.99 -9.17 5.68
N LEU A 17 -17.39 -7.92 5.97
CA LEU A 17 -17.23 -6.78 5.06
C LEU A 17 -16.18 -5.81 5.57
N ILE A 18 -15.49 -5.16 4.64
CA ILE A 18 -14.56 -4.06 4.91
C ILE A 18 -15.33 -2.75 4.70
N GLU A 19 -15.51 -1.99 5.77
CA GLU A 19 -16.26 -0.73 5.77
C GLU A 19 -15.33 0.45 5.48
N PRO A 20 -15.57 1.26 4.44
CA PRO A 20 -14.64 2.30 4.02
C PRO A 20 -14.45 3.39 5.08
N GLY A 21 -13.29 4.06 5.01
CA GLY A 21 -12.89 5.15 5.89
C GLY A 21 -11.61 4.84 6.65
N ALA A 22 -11.06 5.85 7.31
CA ALA A 22 -9.85 5.70 8.12
C ALA A 22 -10.04 4.61 9.18
N SER A 23 -9.04 3.73 9.34
CA SER A 23 -9.05 2.80 10.46
C SER A 23 -8.95 3.56 11.79
N LYS A 24 -9.67 3.05 12.80
CA LYS A 24 -9.49 3.51 14.19
C LYS A 24 -8.30 2.81 14.87
N ASN A 25 -7.81 1.74 14.26
CA ASN A 25 -6.66 1.00 14.73
C ASN A 25 -5.46 1.29 13.81
N PRO A 26 -4.39 1.93 14.30
CA PRO A 26 -3.25 2.30 13.46
C PRO A 26 -2.45 1.10 12.92
N LEU A 27 -2.78 -0.12 13.35
CA LEU A 27 -2.15 -1.36 12.90
C LEU A 27 -2.98 -2.12 11.86
N LEU A 28 -4.17 -1.63 11.51
CA LEU A 28 -5.05 -2.26 10.53
C LEU A 28 -5.37 -1.28 9.42
N TYR A 29 -5.48 -1.83 8.21
CA TYR A 29 -5.84 -1.08 7.02
C TYR A 29 -7.19 -1.57 6.51
N LYS A 30 -7.81 -0.79 5.63
CA LYS A 30 -9.08 -1.17 4.99
C LYS A 30 -8.97 -1.25 3.47
N GLY A 31 -7.73 -1.37 2.99
CA GLY A 31 -7.35 -1.30 1.60
C GLY A 31 -5.83 -1.38 1.46
N ALA A 32 -5.35 -1.23 0.24
CA ALA A 32 -3.91 -1.23 -0.03
C ALA A 32 -3.25 0.03 0.53
N MET A 33 -2.16 -0.15 1.29
CA MET A 33 -1.35 0.98 1.75
C MET A 33 -0.61 1.59 0.56
N MET A 34 -0.67 2.90 0.43
CA MET A 34 0.03 3.67 -0.60
C MET A 34 0.85 4.78 0.08
N MET A 35 2.09 4.97 -0.35
CA MET A 35 2.96 6.03 0.14
C MET A 35 3.74 6.67 -1.02
N PRO A 36 4.00 7.99 -0.99
CA PRO A 36 4.99 8.59 -1.87
C PRO A 36 6.41 8.13 -1.49
N ASN A 37 7.38 8.41 -2.37
CA ASN A 37 8.80 8.16 -2.12
C ASN A 37 9.31 9.04 -0.95
N THR A 38 9.16 8.51 0.25
CA THR A 38 9.52 9.09 1.55
C THR A 38 10.55 8.22 2.24
N PHE A 39 11.23 8.73 3.27
CA PHE A 39 12.19 7.94 4.02
C PHE A 39 11.56 6.66 4.58
N THR A 40 10.36 6.75 5.19
CA THR A 40 9.67 5.54 5.67
C THR A 40 9.36 4.55 4.54
N MET A 41 8.89 4.99 3.36
CA MET A 41 8.65 4.07 2.26
C MET A 41 9.94 3.38 1.78
N GLN A 42 11.04 4.12 1.70
CA GLN A 42 12.35 3.59 1.31
C GLN A 42 12.89 2.56 2.32
N GLU A 43 12.68 2.81 3.62
CA GLU A 43 13.05 1.88 4.69
C GLU A 43 12.22 0.59 4.64
N ILE A 44 10.92 0.70 4.41
CA ILE A 44 10.03 -0.46 4.24
C ILE A 44 10.53 -1.33 3.07
N ILE A 45 10.72 -0.74 1.89
CA ILE A 45 11.14 -1.51 0.71
C ILE A 45 12.53 -2.14 0.91
N ARG A 46 13.49 -1.40 1.49
CA ARG A 46 14.83 -1.96 1.79
C ARG A 46 14.76 -3.14 2.74
N THR A 47 13.95 -3.02 3.79
CA THR A 47 13.78 -4.09 4.77
C THR A 47 13.22 -5.36 4.10
N GLU A 48 12.21 -5.23 3.23
CA GLU A 48 11.65 -6.38 2.50
C GLU A 48 12.65 -6.99 1.51
N VAL A 49 13.50 -6.17 0.86
CA VAL A 49 14.57 -6.66 -0.02
C VAL A 49 15.65 -7.39 0.78
N ASP A 50 16.05 -6.85 1.94
CA ASP A 50 17.01 -7.51 2.84
C ASP A 50 16.46 -8.87 3.30
N TYR A 51 15.19 -8.93 3.72
CA TYR A 51 14.55 -10.21 4.08
C TYR A 51 14.45 -11.20 2.92
N TYR A 52 14.19 -10.73 1.70
CA TYR A 52 14.19 -11.58 0.52
C TYR A 52 15.57 -12.24 0.31
N PHE A 53 16.66 -11.48 0.40
CA PHE A 53 18.01 -12.02 0.26
C PHE A 53 18.41 -12.93 1.43
N ASP A 54 18.11 -12.55 2.68
CA ASP A 54 18.39 -13.38 3.85
C ASP A 54 17.72 -14.76 3.74
N ASN A 55 16.48 -14.81 3.27
CA ASN A 55 15.73 -16.05 3.08
C ASN A 55 16.23 -16.87 1.88
N GLU A 56 16.61 -16.21 0.78
CA GLU A 56 17.22 -16.87 -0.37
C GLU A 56 18.56 -17.54 0.01
N GLU A 57 19.37 -16.90 0.85
CA GLU A 57 20.65 -17.43 1.34
C GLU A 57 20.48 -18.74 2.14
N ILE A 58 19.38 -18.88 2.89
CA ILE A 58 19.05 -20.11 3.62
C ILE A 58 18.22 -21.11 2.79
N SER A 59 18.09 -20.87 1.48
CA SER A 59 17.35 -21.71 0.53
C SER A 59 15.86 -21.90 0.88
N GLU A 60 15.26 -20.91 1.54
CA GLU A 60 13.80 -20.85 1.66
C GLU A 60 13.19 -20.43 0.32
N GLU A 61 12.07 -21.05 -0.04
CA GLU A 61 11.31 -20.65 -1.22
C GLU A 61 10.59 -19.33 -0.91
N VAL A 62 11.13 -18.22 -1.41
CA VAL A 62 10.58 -16.89 -1.25
C VAL A 62 10.16 -16.27 -2.58
N GLU A 63 9.00 -15.62 -2.58
CA GLU A 63 8.53 -14.87 -3.74
C GLU A 63 9.32 -13.57 -3.90
N THR A 64 9.62 -13.21 -5.14
CA THR A 64 10.28 -11.92 -5.44
C THR A 64 9.36 -10.77 -5.04
N PRO A 65 9.82 -9.82 -4.21
CA PRO A 65 9.02 -8.66 -3.83
C PRO A 65 8.84 -7.70 -5.01
N PHE A 66 7.64 -7.14 -5.14
CA PHE A 66 7.29 -6.16 -6.18
C PHE A 66 6.79 -4.85 -5.57
N VAL A 67 7.07 -3.74 -6.26
CA VAL A 67 6.56 -2.42 -5.92
C VAL A 67 5.65 -1.96 -7.05
N TYR A 68 4.41 -1.60 -6.71
CA TYR A 68 3.43 -1.06 -7.64
C TYR A 68 3.34 0.45 -7.47
N CYS A 69 3.63 1.19 -8.54
CA CYS A 69 3.60 2.64 -8.56
C CYS A 69 2.40 3.16 -9.34
N ILE A 70 1.63 4.06 -8.75
CA ILE A 70 0.55 4.77 -9.44
C ILE A 70 0.94 6.24 -9.55
N GLN A 71 0.92 6.77 -10.77
CA GLN A 71 1.26 8.16 -11.02
C GLN A 71 0.22 9.11 -10.41
N LYS A 72 0.69 10.24 -9.88
CA LYS A 72 -0.20 11.28 -9.38
C LYS A 72 -1.10 11.82 -10.49
N GLY A 73 -2.37 12.03 -10.16
CA GLY A 73 -3.38 12.46 -11.13
C GLY A 73 -4.06 11.31 -11.88
N THR A 74 -3.66 10.05 -11.61
CA THR A 74 -4.39 8.88 -12.10
C THR A 74 -5.86 8.94 -11.66
N PRO A 75 -6.82 8.78 -12.59
CA PRO A 75 -8.23 8.78 -12.25
C PRO A 75 -8.59 7.65 -11.28
N LEU A 76 -9.41 7.97 -10.27
CA LEU A 76 -10.03 6.96 -9.41
C LEU A 76 -11.42 6.63 -9.96
N PRO A 77 -11.75 5.36 -10.25
CA PRO A 77 -13.11 4.97 -10.56
C PRO A 77 -14.01 5.21 -9.35
N GLY A 78 -15.31 5.44 -9.56
CA GLY A 78 -16.25 5.70 -8.45
C GLY A 78 -16.40 4.56 -7.43
N SER A 79 -15.89 3.37 -7.76
CA SER A 79 -15.80 2.20 -6.86
C SER A 79 -14.60 2.26 -5.91
N ILE A 80 -13.64 3.16 -6.11
CA ILE A 80 -12.41 3.28 -5.33
C ILE A 80 -12.31 4.68 -4.72
N VAL A 81 -11.76 4.76 -3.51
CA VAL A 81 -11.47 6.00 -2.80
C VAL A 81 -10.08 5.92 -2.17
N LEU A 82 -9.36 7.03 -2.18
CA LEU A 82 -8.06 7.16 -1.52
C LEU A 82 -8.22 7.97 -0.23
N TYR A 83 -8.07 7.32 0.91
CA TYR A 83 -8.06 8.01 2.21
C TYR A 83 -6.63 8.35 2.62
N ARG A 84 -6.44 9.53 3.21
CA ARG A 84 -5.20 9.89 3.89
C ARG A 84 -5.28 9.43 5.34
N GLU A 85 -4.39 8.52 5.74
CA GLU A 85 -4.38 7.92 7.09
C GLU A 85 -3.35 8.58 8.03
N GLY A 86 -2.74 9.68 7.59
CA GLY A 86 -1.83 10.52 8.38
C GLY A 86 -0.44 10.62 7.76
N LEU A 87 0.23 11.77 7.94
CA LEU A 87 1.51 12.09 7.29
C LEU A 87 1.46 11.82 5.77
N SER A 88 2.33 10.96 5.28
CA SER A 88 2.51 10.47 3.91
C SER A 88 1.72 9.19 3.59
N ARG A 89 0.97 8.63 4.56
CA ARG A 89 0.26 7.36 4.38
C ARG A 89 -1.14 7.56 3.81
N PHE A 90 -1.45 6.71 2.84
CA PHE A 90 -2.76 6.61 2.23
C PHE A 90 -3.23 5.16 2.22
N SER A 91 -4.54 4.97 2.13
CA SER A 91 -5.15 3.67 1.92
C SER A 91 -6.08 3.76 0.71
N LEU A 92 -5.82 2.94 -0.30
CA LEU A 92 -6.68 2.77 -1.47
C LEU A 92 -7.75 1.74 -1.13
N GLN A 93 -8.99 2.19 -0.94
CA GLN A 93 -10.10 1.39 -0.46
C GLN A 93 -11.24 1.34 -1.48
N ALA A 94 -12.17 0.40 -1.30
CA ALA A 94 -13.45 0.49 -1.97
C ALA A 94 -14.27 1.68 -1.45
N SER A 95 -15.14 2.27 -2.28
CA SER A 95 -15.99 3.39 -1.88
C SER A 95 -17.22 2.99 -1.05
N ARG A 96 -17.47 1.69 -0.92
CA ARG A 96 -18.59 1.09 -0.17
C ARG A 96 -18.15 -0.20 0.51
N ALA A 97 -18.94 -0.65 1.48
CA ALA A 97 -18.74 -1.93 2.13
C ALA A 97 -18.73 -3.08 1.12
N ILE A 98 -17.65 -3.85 1.09
CA ILE A 98 -17.50 -5.04 0.23
C ILE A 98 -16.77 -6.16 0.96
N SER A 99 -16.82 -7.38 0.42
CA SER A 99 -16.02 -8.48 0.94
C SER A 99 -14.54 -8.30 0.59
N VAL A 100 -13.68 -9.01 1.31
CA VAL A 100 -12.25 -9.12 1.04
C VAL A 100 -11.99 -9.57 -0.41
N GLU A 101 -12.66 -10.61 -0.88
CA GLU A 101 -12.49 -11.15 -2.23
C GLU A 101 -12.82 -10.08 -3.29
N SER A 102 -13.95 -9.37 -3.13
CA SER A 102 -14.31 -8.28 -4.03
C SER A 102 -13.34 -7.11 -3.96
N LEU A 103 -12.73 -6.86 -2.80
CA LEU A 103 -11.69 -5.82 -2.67
C LEU A 103 -10.44 -6.22 -3.45
N ASN A 104 -9.99 -7.46 -3.31
CA ASN A 104 -8.82 -7.95 -4.05
C ASN A 104 -9.05 -7.86 -5.56
N THR A 105 -10.18 -8.36 -6.07
CA THR A 105 -10.51 -8.22 -7.51
C THR A 105 -10.55 -6.77 -7.96
N LEU A 106 -11.16 -5.87 -7.17
CA LEU A 106 -11.24 -4.45 -7.50
C LEU A 106 -9.85 -3.79 -7.55
N LEU A 107 -8.97 -4.13 -6.60
CA LEU A 107 -7.63 -3.59 -6.54
C LEU A 107 -6.75 -4.17 -7.66
N ASP A 108 -6.83 -5.47 -7.93
CA ASP A 108 -6.12 -6.14 -9.03
C ASP A 108 -6.44 -5.49 -10.37
N GLU A 109 -7.73 -5.30 -10.69
CA GLU A 109 -8.17 -4.62 -11.91
C GLU A 109 -7.64 -3.18 -11.99
N TYR A 110 -7.56 -2.48 -10.86
CA TYR A 110 -7.07 -1.10 -10.81
C TYR A 110 -5.55 -1.02 -10.99
N PHE A 111 -4.79 -1.86 -10.28
CA PHE A 111 -3.34 -1.92 -10.38
C PHE A 111 -2.91 -2.42 -11.77
N GLU A 112 -3.55 -3.45 -12.33
CA GLU A 112 -3.25 -3.94 -13.68
C GLU A 112 -3.41 -2.85 -14.73
N LYS A 113 -4.42 -1.99 -14.56
CA LYS A 113 -4.73 -0.94 -15.53
C LYS A 113 -3.87 0.31 -15.40
N TYR A 114 -3.53 0.70 -14.18
CA TYR A 114 -2.97 2.03 -13.91
C TYR A 114 -1.61 2.03 -13.22
N ALA A 115 -1.15 0.89 -12.71
CA ALA A 115 0.11 0.83 -11.99
C ALA A 115 1.25 0.33 -12.88
N GLU A 116 2.42 0.90 -12.65
CA GLU A 116 3.68 0.37 -13.13
C GLU A 116 4.22 -0.61 -12.09
N LYS A 117 4.58 -1.81 -12.53
CA LYS A 117 5.09 -2.88 -11.67
C LYS A 117 6.61 -2.99 -11.82
N PHE A 118 7.31 -2.90 -10.71
CA PHE A 118 8.77 -3.06 -10.63
C PHE A 118 9.10 -4.21 -9.69
N THR A 119 10.20 -4.93 -9.92
CA THR A 119 10.80 -5.66 -8.79
C THR A 119 11.24 -4.64 -7.74
N ALA A 120 11.26 -5.04 -6.47
CA ALA A 120 11.68 -4.12 -5.41
C ALA A 120 13.10 -3.58 -5.67
N GLN A 121 14.02 -4.43 -6.14
CA GLN A 121 15.37 -4.00 -6.51
C GLN A 121 15.38 -2.96 -7.64
N GLN A 122 14.62 -3.19 -8.72
CA GLN A 122 14.51 -2.21 -9.82
C GLN A 122 14.00 -0.86 -9.31
N TRP A 123 12.99 -0.90 -8.44
CA TRP A 123 12.47 0.33 -7.86
C TRP A 123 13.51 1.05 -7.00
N LEU A 124 14.30 0.33 -6.19
CA LEU A 124 15.38 0.90 -5.38
C LEU A 124 16.48 1.53 -6.23
N ASP A 125 16.81 0.92 -7.37
CA ASP A 125 17.81 1.44 -8.32
C ASP A 125 17.33 2.74 -9.00
N GLU A 126 16.03 2.84 -9.28
CA GLU A 126 15.41 4.02 -9.92
C GLU A 126 15.03 5.13 -8.92
N ASN A 127 14.89 4.80 -7.63
CA ASN A 127 14.46 5.72 -6.58
C ASN A 127 15.53 5.83 -5.50
N ASP A 128 16.55 6.67 -5.73
CA ASP A 128 17.64 6.90 -4.78
C ASP A 128 17.10 7.40 -3.43
N PHE A 129 17.62 6.84 -2.34
CA PHE A 129 17.32 7.25 -0.97
C PHE A 129 17.57 8.75 -0.76
N ASN A 130 18.61 9.33 -1.38
CA ASN A 130 18.90 10.77 -1.26
C ASN A 130 17.82 11.66 -1.91
N SER A 131 16.98 11.10 -2.79
CA SER A 131 15.87 11.80 -3.43
C SER A 131 14.56 11.71 -2.63
N ALA A 132 14.54 10.86 -1.60
CA ALA A 132 13.42 10.69 -0.69
C ALA A 132 13.29 11.91 0.24
N VAL A 133 12.08 12.10 0.75
CA VAL A 133 11.74 13.25 1.60
C VAL A 133 11.11 12.79 2.91
N GLY A 134 11.09 13.67 3.91
CA GLY A 134 10.39 13.41 5.16
C GLY A 134 8.90 13.18 4.96
N ASP A 135 8.31 12.30 5.76
CA ASP A 135 6.88 11.97 5.74
C ASP A 135 5.99 13.19 6.00
N ASP A 136 6.48 14.12 6.81
CA ASP A 136 5.85 15.39 7.16
C ASP A 136 6.08 16.49 6.11
N ALA A 137 6.93 16.27 5.11
CA ALA A 137 7.23 17.23 4.03
C ALA A 137 6.11 17.27 2.97
N VAL A 138 4.86 17.48 3.42
CA VAL A 138 3.62 17.42 2.62
C VAL A 138 3.72 18.21 1.34
N THR A 139 4.23 19.44 1.42
CA THR A 139 4.33 20.33 0.26
C THR A 139 5.32 19.84 -0.78
N VAL A 140 6.34 19.06 -0.38
CA VAL A 140 7.39 18.59 -1.28
C VAL A 140 6.92 17.35 -2.03
N TRP A 141 6.44 16.33 -1.32
CA TRP A 141 5.94 15.13 -2.00
C TRP A 141 4.60 15.36 -2.72
N MET A 142 3.79 16.36 -2.33
CA MET A 142 2.62 16.78 -3.11
C MET A 142 2.97 17.66 -4.32
N ALA A 143 4.20 18.14 -4.47
CA ALA A 143 4.62 18.96 -5.60
C ALA A 143 5.24 18.15 -6.75
N LYS A 144 5.80 16.97 -6.42
CA LYS A 144 6.16 15.95 -7.40
C LYS A 144 4.91 15.39 -8.07
#